data_AF-A0A0R0GBA6-F1
#
_entry.id   AF-A0A0R0GBA6-F1
#
_cell.length_a   1.000
_cell.length_b   1.000
_cell.length_c   1.000
_cell.angle_alpha   90.00
_cell.angle_beta   90.00
_cell.angle_gamma   90.00
#
_symmetry.space_group_name_H-M   'P 1'
#
loop_
_entity.id
_entity.type
_entity.pdbx_description
1 polymer ?
#
loop_
_entity_poly.entity_id
_entity_poly.type
_entity_poly.pdbx_seq_one_letter_code
_entity_poly.pdbx_strand_id
1 'polypeptide(L)' 'MHVERNINLVYGGGSIGLMGLISQIVLDGRHHVLGVIPTTLMPRKITGESVGEVRAVLSMHQHKAEMYW' A
#
# COMPACT_ATOMS: atom_id res chain seq x y z
N MET A 1 -2.56 -13.40 12.83
CA MET A 1 -3.49 -13.38 11.68
C MET A 1 -2.70 -13.88 10.50
N HIS A 2 -3.09 -14.99 9.87
CA HIS A 2 -2.40 -15.54 8.70
C HIS A 2 -3.21 -15.23 7.45
N VAL A 3 -2.51 -14.89 6.37
CA VAL A 3 -3.13 -14.72 5.05
C VAL A 3 -2.94 -16.03 4.31
N GLU A 4 -3.99 -16.86 4.29
CA GLU A 4 -3.95 -18.20 3.67
C GLU A 4 -4.41 -18.20 2.22
N ARG A 5 -5.10 -17.14 1.79
CA ARG A 5 -5.59 -16.97 0.42
C ARG A 5 -4.59 -16.13 -0.34
N ASN A 6 -4.40 -16.43 -1.63
CA ASN A 6 -3.57 -15.63 -2.54
C ASN A 6 -4.27 -14.28 -2.81
N ILE A 7 -4.16 -13.36 -1.84
CA ILE A 7 -4.81 -12.05 -1.85
C ILE A 7 -3.73 -11.02 -2.06
N ASN A 8 -3.88 -10.23 -3.13
CA ASN A 8 -3.09 -9.03 -3.33
C ASN A 8 -3.78 -7.87 -2.61
N LEU A 9 -3.03 -7.08 -1.85
CA LEU A 9 -3.55 -5.93 -1.13
C LEU A 9 -3.14 -4.64 -1.84
N VAL A 10 -4.12 -3.85 -2.27
CA VAL A 10 -3.89 -2.47 -2.70
C VAL A 10 -4.36 -1.50 -1.62
N TYR A 11 -3.52 -0.56 -1.19
CA TYR A 11 -3.86 0.41 -0.13
C TYR A 11 -3.23 1.79 -0.36
N GLY A 12 -3.63 2.80 0.42
CA GLY A 12 -3.18 4.19 0.29
C GLY A 12 -1.70 4.50 0.60
N GLY A 13 -0.82 3.50 0.65
CA GLY A 13 0.62 3.63 0.89
C GLY A 13 1.05 4.16 2.26
N GLY A 14 0.13 4.35 3.21
CA GLY A 14 0.44 4.72 4.58
C GLY A 14 0.77 3.51 5.46
N SER A 15 2.01 3.40 5.92
CA SER A 15 2.42 2.33 6.86
C SER A 15 2.17 2.68 8.34
N ILE A 16 1.63 3.86 8.65
CA ILE A 16 1.22 4.21 10.01
C ILE A 16 -0.25 3.86 10.22
N GLY A 17 -0.53 3.03 11.23
CA GLY A 17 -1.87 2.65 11.66
C GLY A 17 -2.33 1.29 11.15
N LEU A 18 -3.66 1.07 11.16
CA LEU A 18 -4.27 -0.23 10.85
C LEU A 18 -3.86 -0.76 9.46
N MET A 19 -3.82 0.09 8.45
CA MET A 19 -3.45 -0.34 7.09
C MET A 19 -1.98 -0.77 6.99
N GLY A 20 -1.09 -0.17 7.78
CA GLY A 20 0.31 -0.60 7.87
C GLY A 20 0.47 -1.96 8.53
N LEU A 21 -0.35 -2.25 9.55
CA LEU A 21 -0.37 -3.57 10.17
C LEU A 21 -0.91 -4.63 9.21
N ILE A 22 -2.00 -4.32 8.50
CA ILE A 22 -2.60 -5.23 7.51
C ILE A 22 -1.64 -5.47 6.35
N SER A 23 -0.98 -4.43 5.84
CA SER A 23 0.00 -4.58 4.76
C SER A 23 1.18 -5.44 5.19
N GLN A 24 1.67 -5.30 6.42
CA GLN A 24 2.74 -6.16 6.94
C GLN A 24 2.29 -7.62 7.04
N ILE A 25 1.08 -7.88 7.56
CA ILE A 25 0.53 -9.24 7.67
C ILE A 25 0.37 -9.90 6.29
N VAL A 26 -0.05 -9.15 5.27
CA VAL A 26 -0.17 -9.66 3.90
C VAL A 26 1.21 -9.94 3.28
N LEU A 27 2.19 -9.05 3.49
CA LEU A 27 3.55 -9.22 3.00
C LEU A 27 4.26 -10.41 3.68
N ASP A 28 4.10 -10.56 4.99
CA ASP A 28 4.63 -11.70 5.76
C ASP A 28 4.03 -13.03 5.30
N GLY A 29 2.77 -12.99 4.84
CA GLY A 29 2.11 -14.09 4.16
C GLY A 29 2.68 -14.42 2.77
N ARG A 30 3.72 -13.71 2.31
CA ARG A 30 4.33 -13.79 0.98
C ARG A 30 3.38 -13.42 -0.16
N HIS A 31 2.37 -12.58 0.12
CA HIS A 31 1.46 -12.08 -0.89
C HIS A 31 1.84 -10.67 -1.34
N HIS A 32 1.36 -10.27 -2.51
CA HIS A 32 1.71 -8.97 -3.07
C HIS A 32 0.96 -7.85 -2.36
N VAL A 33 1.69 -6.78 -2.08
CA VAL A 33 1.18 -5.58 -1.44
C VAL A 33 1.61 -4.39 -2.27
N LEU A 34 0.62 -3.60 -2.70
CA LEU A 34 0.79 -2.39 -3.49
C LEU A 34 0.24 -1.18 -2.72
N GLY A 35 1.13 -0.30 -2.29
CA GLY A 35 0.79 1.01 -1.77
C GLY A 35 0.65 2.03 -2.89
N VAL A 36 -0.55 2.54 -3.15
CA VAL A 36 -0.79 3.68 -4.04
C VAL A 36 -0.86 4.93 -3.20
N ILE A 37 0.13 5.82 -3.32
CA ILE A 37 0.19 7.05 -2.55
C ILE A 37 0.34 8.26 -3.46
N PRO A 38 -0.47 9.32 -3.29
CA PRO A 38 -0.21 10.58 -3.95
C PRO A 38 1.19 11.10 -3.59
N THR A 39 1.96 11.51 -4.59
CA THR A 39 3.27 12.17 -4.42
C THR A 39 3.23 13.35 -3.45
N THR A 40 2.09 14.04 -3.37
CA THR A 40 1.86 15.14 -2.43
C THR A 40 1.85 14.69 -0.95
N LEU A 41 1.58 13.41 -0.69
CA LEU A 41 1.55 12.81 0.64
C LEU A 41 2.82 12.02 0.98
N MET A 42 3.59 11.58 -0.03
CA MET A 42 4.82 10.79 0.17
C MET A 42 5.87 11.43 1.10
N PRO A 43 6.30 12.71 0.92
CA PRO A 43 7.37 13.27 1.74
C PRO A 43 6.88 13.73 3.12
N ARG A 44 5.57 13.77 3.36
CA ARG A 44 5.01 14.27 4.62
C ARG A 44 5.11 13.16 5.65
N LYS A 45 6.29 12.90 6.24
CA LYS A 45 6.66 12.28 7.55
C LYS A 45 5.71 11.26 8.24
N ILE A 46 4.68 10.77 7.58
CA ILE A 46 3.47 10.11 8.11
C ILE A 46 3.33 8.74 7.45
N THR A 47 3.96 8.52 6.30
CA THR A 47 4.22 7.17 5.85
C THR A 47 5.53 6.76 6.49
N GLY A 48 5.48 5.82 7.44
CA GLY A 48 6.71 5.12 7.83
C GLY A 48 7.32 4.42 6.61
N GLU A 49 8.30 3.55 6.84
CA GLU A 49 8.84 2.75 5.74
C GLU A 49 7.71 2.01 5.03
N SER A 50 7.72 2.05 3.70
CA SER A 50 6.64 1.50 2.91
C SER A 50 6.69 -0.02 2.95
N VAL A 51 5.53 -0.64 3.15
CA VAL A 51 5.40 -2.10 3.12
C VAL A 51 4.97 -2.52 1.73
N GLY A 52 5.80 -3.35 1.09
CA GLY A 52 5.57 -3.84 -0.28
C GLY A 52 5.99 -2.85 -1.35
N GLU A 53 5.46 -3.05 -2.55
CA GLU A 53 5.65 -2.12 -3.67
C GLU A 53 4.89 -0.83 -3.42
N VAL A 54 5.48 0.32 -3.76
CA VAL A 54 4.79 1.60 -3.69
C VAL A 54 4.82 2.32 -5.01
N ARG A 55 3.65 2.75 -5.45
CA ARG A 55 3.44 3.58 -6.63
C ARG A 55 3.01 4.97 -6.23
N ALA A 56 3.89 5.91 -6.53
CA ALA A 56 3.64 7.32 -6.39
C ALA A 56 2.74 7.81 -7.54
N VAL A 57 1.59 8.40 -7.22
CA VAL A 57 0.66 8.93 -8.24
C VAL A 57 0.57 10.44 -8.18
N LEU A 58 0.50 11.09 -9.35
CA LEU A 58 0.45 12.55 -9.48
C LEU A 58 -0.97 13.07 -9.65
N SER A 59 -1.89 12.23 -10.14
CA SER A 59 -3.28 12.60 -10.42
C SER A 59 -4.26 11.57 -9.90
N MET A 60 -5.51 11.99 -9.66
CA MET A 60 -6.60 11.08 -9.28
C MET A 60 -6.94 10.07 -10.38
N HIS A 61 -6.72 10.42 -11.65
CA HIS A 61 -6.89 9.47 -12.77
C HIS A 61 -5.87 8.34 -12.68
N GLN A 62 -4.61 8.67 -12.45
CA GLN A 62 -3.56 7.68 -12.25
C GLN A 62 -3.82 6.87 -10.98
N HIS A 63 -4.16 7.53 -9.86
CA HIS A 63 -4.52 6.86 -8.61
C HIS A 63 -5.61 5.80 -8.80
N LYS A 64 -6.69 6.16 -9.50
CA LYS A 64 -7.79 5.25 -9.79
C LYS A 64 -7.32 4.11 -10.71
N ALA A 65 -6.54 4.39 -11.74
CA ALA A 65 -6.01 3.37 -12.64
C ALA A 65 -5.12 2.35 -11.91
N GLU A 66 -4.23 2.82 -11.03
CA GLU A 66 -3.34 1.95 -10.24
C GLU A 66 -4.09 1.12 -9.19
N MET A 67 -5.29 1.55 -8.78
CA MET A 67 -6.14 0.78 -7.87
C MET A 67 -6.95 -0.33 -8.56
N TYR A 68 -7.07 -0.31 -9.89
CA TYR A 68 -7.71 -1.38 -10.67
C TYR A 68 -6.71 -2.48 -11.04
N TRP A 69 -6.01 -2.98 -10.02
CA TRP A 69 -5.00 -4.04 -10.12
C TRP A 69 -5.63 -5.43 -10.06
#